data_AF-A0A7V3X392-F1
#
_entry.id   AF-A0A7V3X392-F1
#
_cell.length_a   1.000
_cell.length_b   1.000
_cell.length_c   1.000
_cell.angle_alpha   90.00
_cell.angle_beta   90.00
_cell.angle_gamma   90.00
#
_symmetry.space_group_name_H-M   'P 1'
#
loop_
_entity.id
_entity.type
_entity.pdbx_description
1 polymer ?
#
loop_
_entity_poly.entity_id
_entity_poly.type
_entity_poly.pdbx_seq_one_letter_code
_entity_poly.pdbx_strand_id
1 'polypeptide(L)'
;MANATKPEKKTLDQRRAEHAWQAVQAVKPNKKDQEAKKNFEEFCRQAKKLPVRIIASGLGQALAFLKAKNYAPKLLVALGDWVLDKRINPDSKKPEPDDMALLKAVVEGDAEFLRWATDEVLAYLQWLVRFADAEGSEGSAATD
;
A
#
# COMPACT_ATOMS: atom_id res chain seq x y z
N MET A 1 -38.36 -13.42 -14.43
CA MET A 1 -37.30 -12.56 -14.98
C MET A 1 -36.51 -11.99 -13.80
N ALA A 2 -35.31 -12.49 -13.54
CA ALA A 2 -34.48 -12.01 -12.45
C ALA A 2 -33.82 -10.70 -12.89
N ASN A 3 -34.23 -9.60 -12.28
CA ASN A 3 -33.61 -8.30 -12.50
C ASN A 3 -32.22 -8.35 -11.85
N ALA A 4 -31.19 -8.64 -12.64
CA ALA A 4 -29.81 -8.58 -12.17
C ALA A 4 -29.49 -7.14 -11.77
N THR A 5 -29.61 -6.84 -10.48
CA THR A 5 -29.18 -5.60 -9.86
C THR A 5 -27.73 -5.35 -10.24
N LYS A 6 -27.49 -4.28 -11.01
CA LYS A 6 -26.16 -3.73 -11.28
C LYS A 6 -25.40 -3.67 -9.95
N PRO A 7 -24.15 -4.19 -9.85
CA PRO A 7 -23.41 -4.10 -8.60
C PRO A 7 -23.27 -2.63 -8.23
N GLU A 8 -23.69 -2.30 -7.01
CA GLU A 8 -23.59 -0.96 -6.44
C GLU A 8 -22.13 -0.48 -6.52
N LYS A 9 -21.91 0.76 -6.95
CA LYS A 9 -20.55 1.30 -7.10
C LYS A 9 -19.87 1.25 -5.72
N LYS A 10 -18.74 0.52 -5.63
CA LYS A 10 -17.95 0.42 -4.41
C LYS A 10 -17.60 1.81 -3.86
N THR A 11 -17.77 1.99 -2.56
CA THR A 11 -17.30 3.18 -1.85
C THR A 11 -15.78 3.33 -1.96
N LEU A 12 -15.25 4.54 -1.71
CA LEU A 12 -13.80 4.76 -1.73
C LEU A 12 -13.09 3.86 -0.70
N ASP A 13 -13.68 3.67 0.47
CA ASP A 13 -13.11 2.80 1.52
C ASP A 13 -13.11 1.32 1.12
N GLN A 14 -14.17 0.83 0.48
CA GLN A 14 -14.18 -0.53 -0.08
C GLN A 14 -13.08 -0.71 -1.14
N ARG A 15 -12.83 0.32 -1.95
CA ARG A 15 -11.75 0.30 -2.96
C ARG A 15 -10.36 0.33 -2.34
N ARG A 16 -10.16 1.14 -1.28
CA ARG A 16 -8.92 1.13 -0.49
C ARG A 16 -8.66 -0.25 0.09
N ALA A 17 -9.67 -0.84 0.71
CA ALA A 17 -9.59 -2.16 1.31
C ALA A 17 -9.24 -3.23 0.25
N GLU A 18 -9.93 -3.23 -0.88
CA GLU A 18 -9.67 -4.19 -1.96
C GLU A 18 -8.25 -4.07 -2.52
N HIS A 19 -7.80 -2.85 -2.81
CA HIS A 19 -6.45 -2.63 -3.32
C HIS A 19 -5.38 -2.98 -2.28
N ALA A 20 -5.58 -2.63 -1.01
CA ALA A 20 -4.68 -2.98 0.08
C ALA A 20 -4.59 -4.51 0.27
N TRP A 21 -5.72 -5.21 0.18
CA TRP A 21 -5.76 -6.66 0.22
C TRP A 21 -4.93 -7.28 -0.90
N GLN A 22 -5.14 -6.82 -2.15
CA GLN A 22 -4.38 -7.30 -3.30
C GLN A 22 -2.88 -7.05 -3.16
N ALA A 23 -2.49 -5.86 -2.67
CA ALA A 23 -1.09 -5.51 -2.43
C ALA A 23 -0.44 -6.44 -1.39
N VAL A 24 -1.13 -6.79 -0.30
CA VAL A 24 -0.64 -7.73 0.72
C VAL A 24 -0.54 -9.15 0.16
N GLN A 25 -1.55 -9.62 -0.57
CA GLN A 25 -1.52 -10.97 -1.18
C GLN A 25 -0.40 -11.11 -2.20
N ALA A 26 -0.10 -10.06 -2.98
CA ALA A 26 0.96 -10.07 -3.98
C ALA A 26 2.37 -10.28 -3.40
N VAL A 27 2.57 -9.96 -2.12
CA VAL A 27 3.85 -10.14 -1.41
C VAL A 27 3.82 -11.30 -0.43
N LYS A 28 2.66 -11.96 -0.23
CA LYS A 28 2.52 -13.08 0.70
C LYS A 28 3.36 -14.27 0.19
N PRO A 29 4.22 -14.86 1.04
CA PRO A 29 5.13 -15.90 0.60
C PRO A 29 4.40 -17.25 0.50
N ASN A 30 4.90 -18.11 -0.39
CA ASN A 30 4.64 -19.54 -0.28
C ASN A 30 5.44 -20.10 0.90
N LYS A 31 4.88 -21.08 1.65
CA LYS A 31 5.43 -21.60 2.91
C LYS A 31 6.90 -22.07 2.90
N LYS A 32 7.49 -22.31 1.72
CA LYS A 32 8.84 -22.86 1.56
C LYS A 32 9.91 -21.81 1.21
N ASP A 33 9.51 -20.57 0.90
CA ASP A 33 10.43 -19.52 0.48
C ASP A 33 10.79 -18.59 1.65
N GLN A 34 11.98 -18.82 2.23
CA GLN A 34 12.46 -18.06 3.39
C GLN A 34 12.79 -16.61 3.05
N GLU A 35 13.23 -16.33 1.82
CA GLU A 35 13.56 -14.96 1.41
C GLU A 35 12.27 -14.17 1.15
N ALA A 36 11.29 -14.79 0.50
CA ALA A 36 9.95 -14.20 0.38
C ALA A 36 9.31 -13.97 1.76
N LYS A 37 9.51 -14.88 2.73
CA LYS A 37 9.04 -14.69 4.11
C LYS A 37 9.65 -13.45 4.77
N LYS A 38 10.97 -13.28 4.68
CA LYS A 38 11.64 -12.08 5.20
C LYS A 38 11.15 -10.81 4.53
N ASN A 39 10.98 -10.83 3.21
CA ASN A 39 10.47 -9.68 2.45
C ASN A 39 9.04 -9.32 2.86
N PHE A 40 8.21 -10.32 3.13
CA PHE A 40 6.84 -10.14 3.62
C PHE A 40 6.80 -9.58 5.05
N GLU A 41 7.64 -10.10 5.95
CA GLU A 41 7.78 -9.58 7.32
C GLU A 41 8.26 -8.13 7.30
N GLU A 42 9.22 -7.81 6.42
CA GLU A 42 9.71 -6.44 6.23
C GLU A 42 8.62 -5.52 5.68
N PHE A 43 7.83 -5.98 4.70
CA PHE A 43 6.66 -5.25 4.21
C PHE A 43 5.68 -4.93 5.34
N CYS A 44 5.29 -5.94 6.14
CA CYS A 44 4.37 -5.77 7.25
C CYS A 44 4.93 -4.79 8.31
N ARG A 45 6.22 -4.92 8.63
CA ARG A 45 6.91 -4.05 9.59
C ARG A 45 6.95 -2.60 9.12
N GLN A 46 7.22 -2.35 7.85
CA GLN A 46 7.28 -1.00 7.30
C GLN A 46 5.88 -0.40 7.14
N ALA A 47 4.88 -1.17 6.71
CA ALA A 47 3.50 -0.71 6.66
C ALA A 47 3.02 -0.17 8.01
N LYS A 48 3.37 -0.84 9.12
CA LYS A 48 3.06 -0.41 10.49
C LYS A 48 3.81 0.84 10.94
N LYS A 49 5.07 0.98 10.52
CA LYS A 49 5.93 2.12 10.92
C LYS A 49 5.72 3.36 10.07
N LEU A 50 5.21 3.22 8.86
CA LEU A 50 5.12 4.32 7.91
C LEU A 50 4.16 5.44 8.35
N PRO A 51 2.96 5.18 8.91
CA PRO A 51 2.05 6.24 9.37
C PRO A 51 2.72 7.22 10.35
N VAL A 52 3.41 6.70 11.36
CA VAL A 52 4.09 7.57 12.35
C VAL A 52 5.26 8.34 11.74
N ARG A 53 5.98 7.77 10.76
CA ARG A 53 7.04 8.49 10.03
C ARG A 53 6.47 9.64 9.21
N ILE A 54 5.34 9.43 8.54
CA ILE A 54 4.64 10.46 7.77
C ILE A 54 4.20 11.60 8.70
N ILE A 55 3.59 11.27 9.84
CA ILE A 55 3.15 12.28 10.81
C ILE A 55 4.34 13.06 11.38
N ALA A 56 5.47 12.40 11.66
CA ALA A 56 6.63 13.03 12.28
C ALA A 56 7.51 13.85 11.33
N SER A 57 7.63 13.43 10.06
CA SER A 57 8.62 14.00 9.11
C SER A 57 8.04 14.40 7.75
N GLY A 58 6.76 14.12 7.50
CA GLY A 58 6.09 14.34 6.22
C GLY A 58 6.25 13.18 5.24
N LEU A 59 5.37 13.15 4.23
CA LEU A 59 5.29 12.08 3.25
C LEU A 59 6.59 11.91 2.45
N GLY A 60 7.13 12.99 1.88
CA GLY A 60 8.34 12.93 1.05
C GLY A 60 9.54 12.35 1.78
N GLN A 61 9.81 12.79 3.00
CA GLN A 61 10.93 12.28 3.82
C GLN A 61 10.73 10.81 4.20
N ALA A 62 9.50 10.43 4.53
CA ALA A 62 9.19 9.04 4.87
C ALA A 62 9.40 8.08 3.68
N LEU A 63 8.95 8.47 2.47
CA LEU A 63 9.15 7.71 1.24
C LEU A 63 10.65 7.62 0.87
N ALA A 64 11.36 8.75 0.93
CA ALA A 64 12.80 8.80 0.66
C ALA A 64 13.59 7.92 1.62
N PHE A 65 13.23 7.90 2.90
CA PHE A 65 13.86 7.04 3.90
C PHE A 65 13.67 5.54 3.58
N LEU A 66 12.45 5.10 3.26
CA LEU A 66 12.18 3.71 2.87
C LEU A 66 13.01 3.32 1.64
N LYS A 67 13.04 4.19 0.60
CA LYS A 67 13.84 3.95 -0.60
C LYS A 67 15.33 3.84 -0.28
N ALA A 68 15.88 4.79 0.47
CA ALA A 68 17.32 4.84 0.76
C ALA A 68 17.80 3.60 1.54
N LYS A 69 16.90 2.97 2.31
CA LYS A 69 17.18 1.73 3.04
C LYS A 69 16.79 0.46 2.26
N ASN A 70 16.24 0.60 1.06
CA ASN A 70 15.64 -0.48 0.29
C ASN A 70 14.62 -1.28 1.12
N TYR A 71 13.88 -0.58 1.97
CA TYR A 71 12.90 -1.18 2.88
C TYR A 71 11.56 -1.33 2.17
N ALA A 72 11.13 -2.58 2.02
CA ALA A 72 9.86 -2.95 1.41
C ALA A 72 9.54 -2.20 0.10
N PRO A 73 10.33 -2.38 -0.99
CA PRO A 73 10.07 -1.69 -2.26
C PRO A 73 8.65 -1.86 -2.80
N LYS A 74 8.05 -3.04 -2.57
CA LYS A 74 6.66 -3.34 -2.93
C LYS A 74 5.63 -2.51 -2.17
N LEU A 75 5.93 -2.03 -0.97
CA LEU A 75 5.08 -1.06 -0.27
C LEU A 75 5.07 0.27 -1.01
N LEU A 76 6.22 0.78 -1.44
CA LEU A 76 6.32 2.03 -2.21
C LEU A 76 5.57 1.93 -3.55
N VAL A 77 5.70 0.80 -4.24
CA VAL A 77 4.94 0.51 -5.47
C VAL A 77 3.44 0.53 -5.19
N ALA A 78 2.96 -0.17 -4.15
CA ALA A 78 1.54 -0.21 -3.82
C ALA A 78 0.97 1.17 -3.45
N LEU A 79 1.75 2.02 -2.77
CA LEU A 79 1.36 3.40 -2.48
C LEU A 79 1.27 4.23 -3.77
N GLY A 80 2.26 4.11 -4.65
CA GLY A 80 2.27 4.80 -5.93
C GLY A 80 1.12 4.37 -6.84
N ASP A 81 0.85 3.08 -6.95
CA ASP A 81 -0.23 2.55 -7.78
C ASP A 81 -1.59 3.06 -7.32
N TRP A 82 -1.83 3.02 -6.00
CA TRP A 82 -3.07 3.56 -5.42
C TRP A 82 -3.20 5.06 -5.68
N VAL A 83 -2.24 5.86 -5.23
CA VAL A 83 -2.35 7.33 -5.21
C VAL A 83 -2.33 7.92 -6.61
N LEU A 84 -1.49 7.42 -7.50
CA LEU A 84 -1.28 8.00 -8.84
C LEU A 84 -2.23 7.46 -9.91
N ASP A 85 -2.87 6.31 -9.67
CA ASP A 85 -3.71 5.66 -10.68
C ASP A 85 -5.02 5.10 -10.11
N LYS A 86 -4.98 4.01 -9.33
CA LYS A 86 -6.18 3.21 -8.99
C LYS A 86 -7.21 3.94 -8.15
N ARG A 87 -6.80 4.95 -7.38
CA ARG A 87 -7.72 5.82 -6.63
C ARG A 87 -8.61 6.65 -7.55
N ILE A 88 -8.07 7.15 -8.67
CA ILE A 88 -8.82 7.98 -9.62
C ILE A 88 -9.48 7.10 -10.70
N ASN A 89 -8.75 6.10 -11.19
CA ASN A 89 -9.18 5.20 -12.25
C ASN A 89 -9.08 3.73 -11.80
N PRO A 90 -10.10 3.19 -11.12
CA PRO A 90 -10.05 1.83 -10.57
C PRO A 90 -9.88 0.74 -11.62
N ASP A 91 -10.38 0.97 -12.85
CA ASP A 91 -10.32 0.02 -13.96
C ASP A 91 -9.07 0.21 -14.84
N SER A 92 -8.12 1.04 -14.39
CA SER A 92 -6.89 1.30 -15.14
C SER A 92 -6.08 0.02 -15.36
N LYS A 93 -5.57 -0.14 -16.57
CA LYS A 93 -4.70 -1.26 -16.99
C LYS A 93 -3.23 -0.84 -17.11
N LYS A 94 -2.88 0.35 -16.61
CA LYS A 94 -1.48 0.77 -16.58
C LYS A 94 -0.66 -0.21 -15.74
N PRO A 95 0.62 -0.46 -16.12
CA PRO A 95 1.51 -1.26 -15.30
C PRO A 95 1.75 -0.56 -13.95
N GLU A 96 2.12 -1.37 -12.94
CA GLU A 96 2.56 -0.85 -11.64
C GLU A 96 3.69 0.19 -11.84
N PRO A 97 3.66 1.30 -11.09
CA PRO A 97 4.72 2.28 -11.15
C PRO A 97 6.02 1.75 -10.53
N ASP A 98 7.14 2.44 -10.79
CA ASP A 98 8.37 2.21 -10.05
C ASP A 98 8.23 2.61 -8.57
N ASP A 99 9.14 2.12 -7.71
CA ASP A 99 9.14 2.37 -6.26
C ASP A 99 9.52 3.82 -5.89
N MET A 100 9.80 4.68 -6.88
CA MET A 100 10.11 6.09 -6.73
C MET A 100 9.00 7.02 -7.22
N ALA A 101 8.00 6.50 -7.93
CA ALA A 101 7.05 7.30 -8.67
C ALA A 101 6.28 8.27 -7.77
N LEU A 102 5.80 7.79 -6.61
CA LEU A 102 5.09 8.65 -5.65
C LEU A 102 6.02 9.70 -5.04
N LEU A 103 7.27 9.36 -4.75
CA LEU A 103 8.25 10.32 -4.23
C LEU A 103 8.54 11.41 -5.27
N LYS A 104 8.77 11.05 -6.53
CA LYS A 104 8.97 12.01 -7.62
C LYS A 104 7.76 12.93 -7.77
N ALA A 105 6.55 12.36 -7.83
CA ALA A 105 5.32 13.13 -7.92
C ALA A 105 5.13 14.11 -6.74
N VAL A 106 5.53 13.70 -5.53
CA VAL A 106 5.48 14.55 -4.33
C VAL A 106 6.52 15.68 -4.38
N VAL A 107 7.71 15.43 -4.93
CA VAL A 107 8.79 16.43 -5.04
C VAL A 107 8.53 17.44 -6.17
N GLU A 108 7.96 16.98 -7.28
CA GLU A 108 7.68 17.79 -8.47
C GLU A 108 6.31 18.49 -8.40
N GLY A 109 5.38 17.94 -7.61
CA GLY A 109 4.03 18.47 -7.43
C GLY A 109 3.99 19.72 -6.54
N ASP A 110 2.79 20.29 -6.45
CA ASP A 110 2.54 21.49 -5.64
C ASP A 110 2.10 21.15 -4.19
N ALA A 111 1.87 22.20 -3.41
CA ALA A 111 1.45 22.07 -2.02
C ALA A 111 0.03 21.49 -1.85
N GLU A 112 -0.81 21.55 -2.88
CA GLU A 112 -2.15 20.95 -2.85
C GLU A 112 -2.05 19.43 -3.03
N PHE A 113 -1.29 19.00 -4.05
CA PHE A 113 -1.01 17.60 -4.30
C PHE A 113 -0.33 16.95 -3.09
N LEU A 114 0.69 17.59 -2.50
CA LEU A 114 1.38 17.06 -1.32
C LEU A 114 0.42 16.81 -0.15
N ARG A 115 -0.49 17.75 0.13
CA ARG A 115 -1.48 17.59 1.23
C ARG A 115 -2.44 16.46 0.92
N TRP A 116 -3.02 16.46 -0.27
CA TRP A 116 -3.95 15.43 -0.71
C TRP A 116 -3.33 14.04 -0.68
N ALA A 117 -2.10 13.89 -1.20
CA ALA A 117 -1.38 12.63 -1.22
C ALA A 117 -1.06 12.16 0.21
N THR A 118 -0.70 13.07 1.11
CA THR A 118 -0.45 12.76 2.52
C THR A 118 -1.70 12.18 3.19
N ASP A 119 -2.84 12.86 3.05
CA ASP A 119 -4.11 12.41 3.63
C ASP A 119 -4.54 11.05 3.04
N GLU A 120 -4.42 10.89 1.72
CA GLU A 120 -4.79 9.65 1.06
C GLU A 120 -3.89 8.48 1.45
N VAL A 121 -2.58 8.68 1.52
CA VAL A 121 -1.63 7.64 1.95
C VAL A 121 -1.94 7.21 3.38
N LEU A 122 -2.21 8.14 4.29
CA LEU A 122 -2.56 7.82 5.67
C LEU A 122 -3.87 7.03 5.76
N ALA A 123 -4.91 7.42 5.01
CA ALA A 123 -6.18 6.69 4.96
C ALA A 123 -6.01 5.28 4.37
N TYR A 124 -5.21 5.14 3.31
CA TYR A 124 -4.92 3.86 2.68
C TYR A 124 -4.08 2.93 3.56
N LEU A 125 -3.10 3.48 4.29
CA LEU A 125 -2.26 2.72 5.21
C LEU A 125 -3.05 2.07 6.35
N GLN A 126 -4.19 2.63 6.76
CA GLN A 126 -5.06 1.98 7.75
C GLN A 126 -5.51 0.60 7.27
N TRP A 127 -5.83 0.43 5.99
CA TRP A 127 -6.22 -0.85 5.41
C TRP A 127 -5.02 -1.78 5.21
N LEU A 128 -3.90 -1.25 4.73
CA LEU A 128 -2.67 -2.05 4.58
C LEU A 128 -2.20 -2.62 5.92
N VAL A 129 -2.23 -1.84 6.99
CA VAL A 129 -1.84 -2.30 8.34
C VAL A 129 -2.78 -3.41 8.81
N ARG A 130 -4.10 -3.24 8.68
CA ARG A 130 -5.08 -4.27 9.08
C ARG A 130 -4.84 -5.61 8.40
N PHE A 131 -4.60 -5.61 7.09
CA PHE A 131 -4.35 -6.85 6.34
C PHE A 131 -2.95 -7.41 6.60
N ALA A 132 -1.93 -6.55 6.74
CA ALA A 132 -0.59 -6.98 7.13
C ALA A 132 -0.56 -7.60 8.53
N ASP A 133 -1.37 -7.11 9.46
CA ASP A 133 -1.53 -7.71 10.79
C ASP A 133 -2.19 -9.09 10.72
N ALA A 134 -3.30 -9.20 10.00
CA ALA A 134 -4.00 -10.47 9.83
C ALA A 134 -3.08 -11.54 9.20
N GLU A 135 -2.43 -11.19 8.08
CA GLU A 135 -1.61 -12.12 7.31
C GLU A 135 -0.23 -12.38 7.94
N GLY A 136 0.33 -11.39 8.63
CA GLY A 136 1.58 -11.52 9.35
C GLY A 136 1.47 -12.33 10.64
N SER A 137 0.31 -12.30 11.31
CA SER A 137 0.08 -13.08 12.54
C SER A 137 -0.23 -14.56 12.27
N GLU A 138 -0.92 -14.88 11.17
CA GLU A 138 -1.13 -16.28 10.75
C GLU A 138 0.18 -17.03 10.49
N GLY A 139 1.23 -16.34 10.03
CA GLY A 139 2.57 -16.90 9.83
C GLY A 139 3.32 -17.24 11.13
N SER A 140 2.88 -16.71 12.28
CA SER A 140 3.46 -16.96 13.60
C SER A 140 2.71 -18.04 14.39
N ALA A 141 1.41 -18.23 14.13
CA ALA A 141 0.58 -19.22 14.84
C ALA A 141 0.73 -20.65 14.31
N ALA A 142 1.36 -20.84 13.15
CA ALA A 142 1.58 -22.16 12.54
C ALA A 142 2.90 -22.84 12.97
N THR A 143 3.58 -22.31 14.00
CA THR A 143 4.87 -22.81 14.50
C THR A 143 4.86 -23.24 15.97
N ASP A 144 3.70 -23.24 16.63
CA ASP A 144 3.53 -23.74 18.01
C ASP A 144 2.75 -25.06 18.04
#